data_AF-A0A8W8JEP0-F1
#
_entry.id   AF-A0A8W8JEP0-F1
#
_cell.length_a   1.000
_cell.length_b   1.000
_cell.length_c   1.000
_cell.angle_alpha   90.00
_cell.angle_beta   90.00
_cell.angle_gamma   90.00
#
_symmetry.space_group_name_H-M   'P 1'
#
loop_
_entity.id
_entity.type
_entity.pdbx_description
1 polymer ?
#
loop_
_entity_poly.entity_id
_entity_poly.type
_entity_poly.pdbx_seq_one_letter_code
_entity_poly.pdbx_strand_id
1 'polypeptide(L)'
;MGNRQNVQVKLPQNDDETETRRQNLQSTRNKYQLQQPTFGLTDLEQRLVNIVNLPPMLREFPKEEKRSFYFSFFNGLRIISGVIYMLIFGRGKWTIQQMIRHFRDSKVIKEPKGCEVWRKEEVDRPNQTQSQRAQADHWFAWQRMNGLTRNLIRKVQTIPEQFVPFVNIIEENHPYLAGKTLETHIQQGTLFVVDLTEISLNEPTLLSTMALFGIYKDVLMPVAVWMNIKDVKDGKVYTPRLNGDNTEIRQWVKMRMWFNMLEGQYHTSITHVGFTHFLMEGVSICIHRNLSDRHPIYKILLPHFQFMHAGNKFTVDDLFPVGAHFDKGTYIGRVTMLRLISKHNENWAYSTHASLLKGLETRGVKTIPGYFFKDDALLLHKAIHQFVYEYAAHYYGNDDVNVQQDNEIQSFRQELLLPRKTNGTGGCGMNGIPEFTSIENLVEVLTNIIYICSVEHSVSNFPAYDHYAFPPNMPDILHGQPEDEMNDLDEAMPTGKEIFYTIGSKRTSSQVLTSSLGNYDDRYLKTMDNDGRAFVEKFQQNLLGVTEQINQRNNDITAGNNGKEIKEYPFEWLLPENVLNSINV
;
A
#
# COMPACT_ATOMS: atom_id res chain seq x y z
N MET A 1 30.63 7.87 -28.37
CA MET A 1 30.29 9.30 -28.43
C MET A 1 29.56 9.56 -29.74
N GLY A 2 28.24 9.44 -29.75
CA GLY A 2 27.39 9.74 -30.93
C GLY A 2 26.50 10.93 -30.61
N ASN A 3 26.43 11.88 -31.54
CA ASN A 3 25.68 13.13 -31.53
C ASN A 3 24.53 13.22 -30.52
N ARG A 4 24.79 13.86 -29.37
CA ARG A 4 23.75 14.32 -28.46
C ARG A 4 23.11 15.55 -29.10
N GLN A 5 21.92 15.38 -29.70
CA GLN A 5 21.05 16.52 -30.01
C GLN A 5 20.91 17.38 -28.75
N ASN A 6 20.95 18.70 -28.92
CA ASN A 6 20.88 19.67 -27.83
C ASN A 6 19.46 19.62 -27.24
N VAL A 7 19.22 18.72 -26.29
CA VAL A 7 17.91 18.57 -25.64
C VAL A 7 17.69 19.79 -24.76
N GLN A 8 16.79 20.67 -25.18
CA GLN A 8 16.49 21.88 -24.43
C GLN A 8 15.57 21.54 -23.24
N VAL A 9 16.16 21.51 -22.05
CA VAL A 9 15.44 21.50 -20.77
C VAL A 9 15.34 22.94 -20.31
N LYS A 10 14.13 23.49 -20.27
CA LYS A 10 13.91 24.92 -19.99
C LYS A 10 12.61 25.14 -19.20
N LEU A 11 12.67 26.05 -18.24
CA LEU A 11 11.48 26.66 -17.61
C LEU A 11 10.75 27.54 -18.62
N PRO A 12 9.42 27.72 -18.52
CA PRO A 12 8.64 28.49 -19.50
C PRO A 12 9.12 29.93 -19.64
N GLN A 13 9.54 30.59 -18.55
CA GLN A 13 10.08 31.95 -18.56
C GLN A 13 11.44 32.09 -19.26
N ASN A 14 12.15 30.98 -19.49
CA ASN A 14 13.48 30.94 -20.09
C ASN A 14 13.47 30.27 -21.48
N ASP A 15 12.29 29.95 -22.01
CA ASP A 15 12.14 29.19 -23.26
C ASP A 15 11.81 30.10 -24.45
N ASP A 16 12.78 30.26 -25.36
CA ASP A 16 12.62 31.05 -26.58
C ASP A 16 11.64 30.40 -27.59
N GLU A 17 11.37 29.10 -27.46
CA GLU A 17 10.47 28.34 -28.35
C GLU A 17 9.02 28.30 -27.81
N THR A 18 8.50 29.45 -27.38
CA THR A 18 7.19 29.58 -26.71
C THR A 18 6.02 28.98 -27.51
N GLU A 19 6.01 29.16 -28.84
CA GLU A 19 4.94 28.67 -29.70
C GLU A 19 4.97 27.13 -29.80
N THR A 20 6.15 26.54 -29.98
CA THR A 20 6.33 25.07 -29.96
C THR A 20 5.87 24.50 -28.61
N ARG A 21 6.29 25.15 -27.51
CA ARG A 21 5.91 24.76 -26.15
C ARG A 21 4.39 24.76 -25.96
N ARG A 22 3.72 25.81 -26.41
CA ARG A 22 2.26 25.96 -26.38
C ARG A 22 1.54 24.89 -27.21
N GLN A 23 2.04 24.60 -28.41
CA GLN A 23 1.48 23.56 -29.29
C GLN A 23 1.65 22.16 -28.68
N ASN A 24 2.81 21.87 -28.09
CA ASN A 24 3.05 20.60 -27.39
C ASN A 24 2.07 20.42 -26.23
N LEU A 25 1.90 21.43 -25.37
CA LEU A 25 0.93 21.41 -24.28
C LEU A 25 -0.50 21.25 -24.75
N GLN A 26 -0.90 21.90 -25.85
CA GLN A 26 -2.23 21.71 -26.40
C GLN A 26 -2.44 20.28 -26.92
N SER A 27 -1.42 19.71 -27.56
CA SER A 27 -1.43 18.33 -28.02
C SER A 27 -1.56 17.35 -26.86
N THR A 28 -0.82 17.54 -25.77
CA THR A 28 -0.92 16.67 -24.58
C THR A 28 -2.28 16.82 -23.90
N ARG A 29 -2.83 18.03 -23.77
CA ARG A 29 -4.19 18.25 -23.23
C ARG A 29 -5.29 17.53 -24.01
N ASN A 30 -5.12 17.40 -25.33
CA ASN A 30 -6.06 16.67 -26.17
C ASN A 30 -5.99 15.15 -25.94
N LYS A 31 -4.79 14.62 -25.66
CA LYS A 31 -4.54 13.19 -25.42
C LYS A 31 -4.89 12.75 -23.99
N TYR A 32 -4.50 13.56 -23.00
CA TYR A 32 -4.70 13.27 -21.57
C TYR A 32 -5.96 13.99 -21.08
N GLN A 33 -7.09 13.32 -21.26
CA GLN A 33 -8.40 13.80 -20.80
C GLN A 33 -8.81 13.06 -19.52
N LEU A 34 -9.29 13.80 -18.53
CA LEU A 34 -9.83 13.24 -17.29
C LEU A 34 -11.22 12.65 -17.54
N GLN A 35 -11.50 11.51 -16.92
CA GLN A 35 -12.82 10.92 -16.82
C GLN A 35 -13.06 10.43 -15.41
N GLN A 36 -14.33 10.47 -14.98
CA GLN A 36 -14.77 9.71 -13.82
C GLN A 36 -15.27 8.33 -14.29
N PRO A 37 -14.52 7.25 -14.06
CA PRO A 37 -14.93 5.92 -14.52
C PRO A 37 -16.18 5.46 -13.76
N THR A 38 -17.07 4.81 -14.50
CA THR A 38 -18.30 4.25 -13.92
C THR A 38 -18.08 2.86 -13.34
N PHE A 39 -16.95 2.19 -13.64
CA PHE A 39 -16.66 0.80 -13.24
C PHE A 39 -17.75 -0.21 -13.64
N GLY A 40 -18.55 0.13 -14.66
CA GLY A 40 -19.71 -0.68 -15.04
C GLY A 40 -20.78 -0.76 -13.95
N LEU A 41 -20.89 0.26 -13.09
CA LEU A 41 -21.94 0.40 -12.07
C LEU A 41 -23.25 0.88 -12.70
N THR A 42 -24.37 0.37 -12.20
CA THR A 42 -25.72 0.90 -12.47
C THR A 42 -25.89 2.32 -11.91
N ASP A 43 -26.89 3.07 -12.37
CA ASP A 43 -27.16 4.43 -11.87
C ASP A 43 -27.45 4.50 -10.37
N LEU A 44 -28.01 3.43 -9.79
CA LEU A 44 -28.20 3.33 -8.34
C LEU A 44 -26.87 3.14 -7.63
N GLU A 45 -26.04 2.20 -8.09
CA GLU A 45 -24.72 1.95 -7.51
C GLU A 45 -23.80 3.17 -7.65
N GLN A 46 -23.85 3.89 -8.77
CA GLN A 46 -23.08 5.11 -8.96
C GLN A 46 -23.42 6.19 -7.92
N ARG A 47 -24.70 6.31 -7.55
CA ARG A 47 -25.16 7.21 -6.48
C ARG A 47 -24.72 6.73 -5.10
N LEU A 48 -24.79 5.42 -4.83
CA LEU A 48 -24.33 4.83 -3.57
C LEU A 48 -22.82 5.00 -3.37
N VAL A 49 -22.04 4.81 -4.44
CA VAL A 49 -20.58 5.02 -4.46
C VAL A 49 -20.22 6.50 -4.39
N ASN A 50 -21.11 7.39 -4.85
CA ASN A 50 -20.80 8.78 -5.11
C ASN A 50 -19.59 8.90 -6.06
N ILE A 51 -19.73 8.41 -7.29
CA ILE A 51 -18.60 8.24 -8.23
C ILE A 51 -17.79 9.51 -8.50
N VAL A 52 -18.38 10.70 -8.34
CA VAL A 52 -17.66 11.99 -8.48
C VAL A 52 -16.52 12.14 -7.45
N ASN A 53 -16.61 11.43 -6.33
CA ASN A 53 -15.60 11.44 -5.28
C ASN A 53 -14.51 10.39 -5.49
N LEU A 54 -14.61 9.49 -6.47
CA LEU A 54 -13.50 8.63 -6.84
C LEU A 54 -12.37 9.44 -7.49
N PRO A 55 -11.09 9.04 -7.41
CA PRO A 55 -10.04 9.72 -8.15
C PRO A 55 -10.32 9.66 -9.67
N PRO A 56 -10.07 10.74 -10.42
CA PRO A 56 -10.27 10.73 -11.86
C PRO A 56 -9.20 9.87 -12.55
N MET A 57 -9.57 9.27 -13.66
CA MET A 57 -8.70 8.39 -14.45
C MET A 57 -8.64 8.84 -15.90
N LEU A 58 -7.77 8.22 -16.69
CA LEU A 58 -7.57 8.55 -18.08
C LEU A 58 -8.77 8.10 -18.94
N ARG A 59 -9.38 9.02 -19.67
CA ARG A 59 -10.56 8.74 -20.52
C ARG A 59 -10.24 7.77 -21.66
N GLU A 60 -9.20 8.09 -22.42
CA GLU A 60 -8.75 7.31 -23.57
C GLU A 60 -7.27 7.04 -23.43
N PHE A 61 -6.87 5.81 -23.73
CA PHE A 61 -5.51 5.34 -23.52
C PHE A 61 -4.57 5.78 -24.67
N PRO A 62 -3.61 6.70 -24.44
CA PRO A 62 -2.71 7.18 -25.47
C PRO A 62 -1.80 6.07 -26.00
N LYS A 63 -1.31 6.23 -27.24
CA LYS A 63 -0.48 5.18 -27.88
C LYS A 63 0.89 5.06 -27.22
N GLU A 64 1.43 6.16 -26.74
CA GLU A 64 2.72 6.26 -26.04
C GLU A 64 2.74 5.54 -24.69
N GLU A 65 1.57 5.39 -24.04
CA GLU A 65 1.43 4.65 -22.78
C GLU A 65 1.39 3.13 -23.00
N LYS A 66 1.29 2.66 -24.24
CA LYS A 66 1.23 1.22 -24.55
C LYS A 66 2.54 0.53 -24.20
N ARG A 67 2.41 -0.59 -23.49
CA ARG A 67 3.47 -1.58 -23.33
C ARG A 67 3.85 -2.14 -24.71
N SER A 68 5.13 -2.46 -24.89
CA SER A 68 5.61 -3.06 -26.15
C SER A 68 4.92 -4.39 -26.42
N PHE A 69 4.81 -4.78 -27.69
CA PHE A 69 4.22 -6.09 -28.05
C PHE A 69 4.94 -7.24 -27.34
N TYR A 70 6.28 -7.20 -27.30
CA TYR A 70 7.11 -8.18 -26.60
C TYR A 70 6.68 -8.27 -25.13
N PHE A 71 6.60 -7.14 -24.43
CA PHE A 71 6.20 -7.11 -23.04
C PHE A 71 4.80 -7.72 -22.84
N SER A 72 3.83 -7.29 -23.64
CA SER A 72 2.44 -7.77 -23.56
C SER A 72 2.33 -9.27 -23.82
N PHE A 73 3.09 -9.80 -24.79
CA PHE A 73 3.10 -11.22 -25.12
C PHE A 73 3.65 -12.08 -23.98
N PHE A 74 4.82 -11.73 -23.43
CA PHE A 74 5.40 -12.48 -22.31
C PHE A 74 4.58 -12.36 -21.03
N ASN A 75 3.98 -11.21 -20.76
CA ASN A 75 3.05 -11.06 -19.64
C ASN A 75 1.82 -11.97 -19.83
N GLY A 76 1.26 -12.02 -21.04
CA GLY A 76 0.15 -12.91 -21.38
C GLY A 76 0.50 -14.39 -21.15
N LEU A 77 1.69 -14.85 -21.55
CA LEU A 77 2.15 -16.21 -21.28
C LEU A 77 2.22 -16.53 -19.78
N ARG A 78 2.65 -15.57 -18.95
CA ARG A 78 2.70 -15.74 -17.49
C ARG A 78 1.30 -15.86 -16.89
N ILE A 79 0.37 -15.01 -17.31
CA ILE A 79 -1.05 -15.07 -16.89
C ILE A 79 -1.64 -16.43 -17.26
N ILE A 80 -1.41 -16.90 -18.51
CA ILE A 80 -1.86 -18.23 -18.95
C ILE A 80 -1.27 -19.33 -18.06
N SER A 81 0.02 -19.25 -17.72
CA SER A 81 0.65 -20.20 -16.80
C SER A 81 -0.04 -20.22 -15.43
N GLY A 82 -0.43 -19.05 -14.91
CA GLY A 82 -1.17 -18.92 -13.66
C GLY A 82 -2.57 -19.53 -13.74
N VAL A 83 -3.27 -19.31 -14.85
CA VAL A 83 -4.58 -19.93 -15.10
C VAL A 83 -4.47 -21.45 -15.19
N ILE A 84 -3.47 -21.98 -15.91
CA ILE A 84 -3.23 -23.42 -15.99
C ILE A 84 -2.95 -24.00 -14.59
N TYR A 85 -2.12 -23.31 -13.80
CA TYR A 85 -1.83 -23.69 -12.43
C TYR A 85 -3.10 -23.75 -11.56
N MET A 86 -3.97 -22.74 -11.67
CA MET A 86 -5.26 -22.73 -10.99
C MET A 86 -6.18 -23.87 -11.46
N LEU A 87 -6.20 -24.20 -12.75
CA LEU A 87 -7.04 -25.29 -13.27
C LEU A 87 -6.59 -26.67 -12.77
N ILE A 88 -5.28 -26.86 -12.56
CA ILE A 88 -4.70 -28.10 -12.05
C ILE A 88 -5.03 -28.30 -10.57
N PHE A 89 -4.81 -27.26 -9.73
CA PHE A 89 -4.87 -27.40 -8.28
C PHE A 89 -6.13 -26.82 -7.62
N GLY A 90 -6.86 -25.94 -8.31
CA GLY A 90 -7.99 -25.18 -7.75
C GLY A 90 -9.31 -25.95 -7.63
N ARG A 91 -9.31 -27.28 -7.63
CA ARG A 91 -10.53 -28.08 -7.44
C ARG A 91 -10.77 -28.37 -5.95
N GLY A 92 -12.04 -28.40 -5.56
CA GLY A 92 -12.46 -28.81 -4.21
C GLY A 92 -12.12 -27.80 -3.10
N LYS A 93 -12.06 -28.28 -1.86
CA LYS A 93 -11.58 -27.53 -0.69
C LYS A 93 -10.16 -27.98 -0.34
N TRP A 94 -9.40 -27.09 0.27
CA TRP A 94 -8.05 -27.35 0.75
C TRP A 94 -7.96 -27.07 2.24
N THR A 95 -7.44 -28.05 2.97
CA THR A 95 -7.05 -27.88 4.37
C THR A 95 -5.81 -26.99 4.48
N ILE A 96 -5.65 -26.31 5.62
CA ILE A 96 -4.46 -25.53 5.96
C ILE A 96 -3.20 -26.40 5.85
N GLN A 97 -3.27 -27.66 6.30
CA GLN A 97 -2.15 -28.58 6.19
C GLN A 97 -1.83 -28.96 4.74
N GLN A 98 -2.83 -29.14 3.87
CA GLN A 98 -2.59 -29.37 2.44
C GLN A 98 -1.92 -28.15 1.79
N MET A 99 -2.36 -26.94 2.12
CA MET A 99 -1.72 -25.70 1.63
C MET A 99 -0.25 -25.61 2.07
N ILE A 100 0.04 -25.83 3.36
CA ILE A 100 1.43 -25.81 3.88
C ILE A 100 2.32 -26.83 3.14
N ARG A 101 1.82 -28.06 2.95
CA ARG A 101 2.58 -29.08 2.20
C ARG A 101 2.82 -28.67 0.75
N HIS A 102 1.79 -28.12 0.12
CA HIS A 102 1.87 -27.68 -1.27
C HIS A 102 2.93 -26.60 -1.48
N PHE A 103 2.99 -25.58 -0.62
CA PHE A 103 4.03 -24.56 -0.70
C PHE A 103 5.42 -25.13 -0.41
N ARG A 104 5.55 -25.95 0.64
CA ARG A 104 6.84 -26.54 1.04
C ARG A 104 7.43 -27.45 -0.04
N ASP A 105 6.58 -28.25 -0.69
CA ASP A 105 7.01 -29.30 -1.62
C ASP A 105 7.04 -28.79 -3.08
N SER A 106 6.53 -27.58 -3.36
CA SER A 106 6.49 -27.01 -4.70
C SER A 106 7.86 -26.55 -5.19
N LYS A 107 8.14 -26.84 -6.46
CA LYS A 107 9.28 -26.27 -7.21
C LYS A 107 8.90 -25.11 -8.11
N VAL A 108 7.59 -24.81 -8.20
CA VAL A 108 7.03 -23.82 -9.16
C VAL A 108 6.75 -22.49 -8.49
N ILE A 109 6.41 -22.53 -7.20
CA ILE A 109 6.06 -21.37 -6.40
C ILE A 109 6.90 -21.36 -5.11
N LYS A 110 7.28 -20.16 -4.66
CA LYS A 110 8.00 -19.95 -3.40
C LYS A 110 7.04 -20.12 -2.23
N GLU A 111 7.51 -20.62 -1.10
CA GLU A 111 6.74 -20.55 0.15
C GLU A 111 6.58 -19.07 0.57
N PRO A 112 5.35 -18.54 0.68
CA PRO A 112 5.12 -17.16 1.10
C PRO A 112 5.44 -17.01 2.59
N LYS A 113 5.89 -15.82 3.00
CA LYS A 113 6.31 -15.58 4.39
C LYS A 113 5.26 -15.95 5.44
N GLY A 114 3.99 -15.65 5.18
CA GLY A 114 2.88 -16.03 6.07
C GLY A 114 2.74 -17.55 6.27
N CYS A 115 2.97 -18.35 5.22
CA CYS A 115 2.99 -19.81 5.32
C CYS A 115 4.20 -20.32 6.09
N GLU A 116 5.38 -19.72 5.85
CA GLU A 116 6.62 -20.07 6.56
C GLU A 116 6.44 -19.91 8.08
N VAL A 117 5.86 -18.79 8.53
CA VAL A 117 5.59 -18.53 9.95
C VAL A 117 4.58 -19.53 10.50
N TRP A 118 3.44 -19.73 9.82
CA TRP A 118 2.43 -20.71 10.27
C TRP A 118 3.00 -22.12 10.42
N ARG A 119 3.89 -22.52 9.51
CA ARG A 119 4.55 -23.84 9.54
C ARG A 119 5.58 -23.93 10.66
N LYS A 120 6.47 -22.94 10.82
CA LYS A 120 7.55 -22.97 11.82
C LYS A 120 7.01 -22.84 13.24
N GLU A 121 5.98 -22.03 13.42
CA GLU A 121 5.34 -21.81 14.72
C GLU A 121 4.20 -22.79 15.00
N GLU A 122 4.05 -23.84 14.18
CA GLU A 122 3.05 -24.92 14.38
C GLU A 122 1.65 -24.39 14.72
N VAL A 123 1.19 -23.35 14.02
CA VAL A 123 -0.07 -22.67 14.33
C VAL A 123 -1.25 -23.64 14.22
N ASP A 124 -2.09 -23.64 15.26
CA ASP A 124 -3.24 -24.54 15.44
C ASP A 124 -2.88 -26.04 15.39
N ARG A 125 -1.69 -26.41 15.91
CA ARG A 125 -1.30 -27.81 16.12
C ARG A 125 -1.51 -28.26 17.57
N PRO A 126 -1.85 -29.54 17.79
CA PRO A 126 -2.03 -30.08 19.15
C PRO A 126 -0.81 -29.89 20.06
N ASN A 127 0.41 -29.91 19.50
CA ASN A 127 1.66 -29.82 20.25
C ASN A 127 2.31 -28.42 20.23
N GLN A 128 1.58 -27.39 19.76
CA GLN A 128 2.12 -26.04 19.68
C GLN A 128 2.53 -25.53 21.06
N THR A 129 3.81 -25.18 21.21
CA THR A 129 4.38 -24.70 22.48
C THR A 129 3.94 -23.26 22.78
N GLN A 130 4.06 -22.84 24.05
CA GLN A 130 3.78 -21.45 24.44
C GLN A 130 4.66 -20.45 23.70
N SER A 131 5.95 -20.76 23.50
CA SER A 131 6.88 -19.88 22.78
C SER A 131 6.49 -19.74 21.31
N GLN A 132 6.07 -20.82 20.65
CA GLN A 132 5.55 -20.77 19.28
C GLN A 132 4.26 -19.96 19.18
N ARG A 133 3.34 -20.07 20.16
CA ARG A 133 2.13 -19.24 20.23
C ARG A 133 2.48 -17.76 20.36
N ALA A 134 3.43 -17.43 21.25
CA ALA A 134 3.91 -16.06 21.42
C ALA A 134 4.59 -15.53 20.14
N GLN A 135 5.39 -16.33 19.46
CA GLN A 135 6.02 -15.95 18.19
C GLN A 135 4.98 -15.72 17.08
N ALA A 136 3.95 -16.56 16.99
CA ALA A 136 2.85 -16.38 16.06
C ALA A 136 2.02 -15.13 16.37
N ASP A 137 1.79 -14.81 17.64
CA ASP A 137 1.12 -13.59 18.08
C ASP A 137 1.95 -12.34 17.75
N HIS A 138 3.26 -12.42 17.94
CA HIS A 138 4.17 -11.36 17.54
C HIS A 138 4.11 -11.14 16.02
N TRP A 139 4.09 -12.18 15.19
CA TRP A 139 3.93 -12.01 13.73
C TRP A 139 2.65 -11.24 13.37
N PHE A 140 1.53 -11.57 14.00
CA PHE A 140 0.27 -10.83 13.80
C PHE A 140 0.38 -9.34 14.17
N ALA A 141 1.04 -9.03 15.30
CA ALA A 141 1.29 -7.64 15.69
C ALA A 141 2.32 -6.94 14.79
N TRP A 142 3.39 -7.64 14.42
CA TRP A 142 4.48 -7.16 13.57
C TRP A 142 3.95 -6.69 12.21
N GLN A 143 2.98 -7.41 11.64
CA GLN A 143 2.30 -7.01 10.40
C GLN A 143 1.63 -5.62 10.48
N ARG A 144 1.26 -5.12 11.67
CA ARG A 144 0.67 -3.77 11.83
C ARG A 144 1.67 -2.63 11.61
N MET A 145 2.96 -2.94 11.75
CA MET A 145 4.06 -2.00 11.54
C MET A 145 4.80 -2.29 10.25
N ASN A 146 4.96 -3.55 9.88
CA ASN A 146 5.87 -3.94 8.81
C ASN A 146 5.18 -4.72 7.68
N GLY A 147 3.89 -5.07 7.84
CA GLY A 147 3.11 -5.71 6.78
C GLY A 147 2.53 -4.70 5.80
N LEU A 148 1.53 -5.14 5.04
CA LEU A 148 0.91 -4.37 3.97
C LEU A 148 0.13 -3.12 4.44
N THR A 149 -0.46 -3.18 5.64
CA THR A 149 -1.27 -2.08 6.21
C THR A 149 -0.59 -1.42 7.40
N ARG A 150 0.69 -1.13 7.21
CA ARG A 150 1.59 -0.43 8.14
C ARG A 150 1.18 0.98 8.57
N ASN A 151 0.25 1.64 7.90
CA ASN A 151 -0.07 3.05 8.14
C ASN A 151 -1.27 3.30 9.06
N LEU A 152 -1.84 2.26 9.68
CA LEU A 152 -3.02 2.38 10.54
C LEU A 152 -2.74 2.45 12.03
N ILE A 153 -1.68 1.79 12.50
CA ILE A 153 -1.39 1.71 13.93
C ILE A 153 -1.18 3.11 14.51
N ARG A 154 -1.87 3.40 15.62
CA ARG A 154 -1.80 4.68 16.35
C ARG A 154 -1.75 4.46 17.85
N LYS A 155 -1.11 5.38 18.56
CA LYS A 155 -1.03 5.38 20.03
C LYS A 155 -2.40 5.66 20.63
N VAL A 156 -2.77 4.88 21.64
CA VAL A 156 -4.04 5.05 22.38
C VAL A 156 -3.91 6.20 23.36
N GLN A 157 -4.87 7.13 23.33
CA GLN A 157 -4.97 8.25 24.28
C GLN A 157 -6.00 7.95 25.38
N THR A 158 -7.09 7.28 25.01
CA THR A 158 -8.16 6.82 25.90
C THR A 158 -8.60 5.44 25.42
N ILE A 159 -9.02 4.57 26.35
CA ILE A 159 -9.53 3.24 25.99
C ILE A 159 -10.68 3.42 24.98
N PRO A 160 -10.62 2.79 23.78
CA PRO A 160 -11.71 2.92 22.82
C PRO A 160 -13.01 2.36 23.39
N GLU A 161 -14.14 2.98 23.06
CA GLU A 161 -15.47 2.66 23.60
C GLU A 161 -15.82 1.17 23.47
N GLN A 162 -15.41 0.55 22.36
CA GLN A 162 -15.59 -0.87 22.05
C GLN A 162 -14.97 -1.82 23.10
N PHE A 163 -13.92 -1.38 23.80
CA PHE A 163 -13.21 -2.17 24.80
C PHE A 163 -13.60 -1.83 26.24
N VAL A 164 -14.26 -0.69 26.49
CA VAL A 164 -14.64 -0.25 27.84
C VAL A 164 -15.46 -1.31 28.62
N PRO A 165 -16.46 -1.98 28.03
CA PRO A 165 -17.22 -3.02 28.74
C PRO A 165 -16.39 -4.27 29.09
N PHE A 166 -15.22 -4.44 28.47
CA PHE A 166 -14.41 -5.66 28.52
C PHE A 166 -13.07 -5.46 29.23
N VAL A 167 -12.79 -4.29 29.82
CA VAL A 167 -11.49 -4.00 30.47
C VAL A 167 -11.10 -5.08 31.47
N ASN A 168 -12.01 -5.46 32.37
CA ASN A 168 -11.75 -6.51 33.36
C ASN A 168 -11.38 -7.86 32.71
N ILE A 169 -12.05 -8.21 31.60
CA ILE A 169 -11.80 -9.46 30.86
C ILE A 169 -10.46 -9.40 30.13
N ILE A 170 -10.11 -8.24 29.58
CA ILE A 170 -8.85 -8.02 28.85
C ILE A 170 -7.65 -8.10 29.79
N GLU A 171 -7.76 -7.50 30.98
CA GLU A 171 -6.65 -7.40 31.93
C GLU A 171 -6.43 -8.69 32.73
N GLU A 172 -7.47 -9.49 32.92
CA GLU A 172 -7.40 -10.72 33.70
C GLU A 172 -6.42 -11.73 33.11
N ASN A 173 -5.33 -12.00 33.84
CA ASN A 173 -4.30 -12.98 33.49
C ASN A 173 -3.71 -12.80 32.07
N HIS A 174 -3.63 -11.56 31.57
CA HIS A 174 -3.19 -11.30 30.21
C HIS A 174 -1.69 -11.59 29.99
N PRO A 175 -1.31 -12.39 28.97
CA PRO A 175 0.08 -12.83 28.80
C PRO A 175 1.07 -11.70 28.47
N TYR A 176 0.59 -10.60 27.89
CA TYR A 176 1.44 -9.52 27.37
C TYR A 176 1.25 -8.16 28.04
N LEU A 177 0.38 -8.04 29.05
CA LEU A 177 0.25 -6.78 29.80
C LEU A 177 1.24 -6.68 30.97
N ALA A 178 2.02 -7.74 31.23
CA ALA A 178 3.02 -7.79 32.30
C ALA A 178 2.49 -7.33 33.68
N GLY A 179 1.22 -7.65 33.99
CA GLY A 179 0.56 -7.27 35.24
C GLY A 179 0.14 -5.79 35.34
N LYS A 180 0.19 -5.03 34.25
CA LYS A 180 -0.24 -3.63 34.19
C LYS A 180 -1.65 -3.50 33.62
N THR A 181 -2.37 -2.46 34.01
CA THR A 181 -3.66 -2.09 33.41
C THR A 181 -3.47 -1.42 32.05
N LEU A 182 -4.54 -1.37 31.25
CA LEU A 182 -4.60 -0.62 30.00
C LEU A 182 -4.31 0.86 30.24
N GLU A 183 -4.83 1.48 31.32
CA GLU A 183 -4.53 2.86 31.68
C GLU A 183 -3.04 3.06 31.96
N THR A 184 -2.39 2.10 32.64
CA THR A 184 -0.96 2.17 32.91
C THR A 184 -0.16 2.14 31.60
N HIS A 185 -0.54 1.29 30.65
CA HIS A 185 0.08 1.25 29.32
C HIS A 185 -0.17 2.55 28.52
N ILE A 186 -1.36 3.15 28.62
CA ILE A 186 -1.67 4.46 28.01
C ILE A 186 -0.76 5.55 28.60
N GLN A 187 -0.67 5.64 29.93
CA GLN A 187 0.20 6.61 30.62
C GLN A 187 1.68 6.46 30.23
N GLN A 188 2.11 5.22 30.00
CA GLN A 188 3.47 4.90 29.54
C GLN A 188 3.65 5.06 28.03
N GLY A 189 2.58 5.34 27.28
CA GLY A 189 2.62 5.46 25.81
C GLY A 189 2.96 4.15 25.09
N THR A 190 2.62 3.01 25.70
CA THR A 190 2.93 1.65 25.21
C THR A 190 1.71 0.87 24.74
N LEU A 191 0.51 1.48 24.72
CA LEU A 191 -0.71 0.92 24.14
C LEU A 191 -1.02 1.55 22.78
N PHE A 192 -1.38 0.71 21.80
CA PHE A 192 -1.66 1.08 20.42
C PHE A 192 -2.95 0.43 19.95
N VAL A 193 -3.54 0.99 18.89
CA VAL A 193 -4.78 0.49 18.29
C VAL A 193 -4.69 0.52 16.77
N VAL A 194 -5.30 -0.49 16.15
CA VAL A 194 -5.68 -0.48 14.73
C VAL A 194 -7.20 -0.55 14.66
N ASP A 195 -7.80 0.45 14.01
CA ASP A 195 -9.25 0.61 13.89
C ASP A 195 -9.66 0.33 12.43
N LEU A 196 -10.48 -0.70 12.26
CA LEU A 196 -11.00 -1.13 10.96
C LEU A 196 -12.54 -1.10 10.96
N THR A 197 -13.15 -0.38 11.92
CA THR A 197 -14.60 -0.34 12.07
C THR A 197 -15.29 0.25 10.84
N GLU A 198 -14.62 1.15 10.13
CA GLU A 198 -15.17 1.86 8.98
C GLU A 198 -15.32 1.02 7.71
N ILE A 199 -14.71 -0.17 7.64
CA ILE A 199 -14.80 -1.07 6.48
C ILE A 199 -16.25 -1.47 6.20
N SER A 200 -17.05 -1.63 7.27
CA SER A 200 -18.46 -1.97 7.13
C SER A 200 -19.28 -0.85 6.51
N LEU A 201 -18.80 0.40 6.54
CA LEU A 201 -19.60 1.59 6.18
C LEU A 201 -20.95 1.64 6.91
N ASN A 202 -21.02 1.08 8.12
CA ASN A 202 -22.25 0.89 8.90
C ASN A 202 -23.29 -0.03 8.23
N GLU A 203 -22.89 -0.86 7.27
CA GLU A 203 -23.74 -1.90 6.70
C GLU A 203 -23.86 -3.06 7.71
N PRO A 204 -25.08 -3.41 8.15
CA PRO A 204 -25.28 -4.38 9.23
C PRO A 204 -24.92 -5.82 8.86
N THR A 205 -24.67 -6.10 7.58
CA THR A 205 -24.24 -7.41 7.08
C THR A 205 -22.72 -7.55 7.00
N LEU A 206 -21.97 -6.46 7.21
CA LEU A 206 -20.52 -6.45 7.15
C LEU A 206 -19.91 -6.39 8.55
N LEU A 207 -18.83 -7.12 8.74
CA LEU A 207 -18.06 -7.14 9.97
C LEU A 207 -17.35 -5.80 10.21
N SER A 208 -17.31 -5.37 11.47
CA SER A 208 -16.47 -4.30 11.97
C SER A 208 -15.50 -4.84 13.01
N THR A 209 -14.26 -4.38 13.03
CA THR A 209 -13.26 -4.85 14.00
C THR A 209 -12.28 -3.77 14.43
N MET A 210 -11.70 -3.95 15.61
CA MET A 210 -10.65 -3.11 16.17
C MET A 210 -9.72 -4.00 16.99
N ALA A 211 -8.42 -3.70 17.00
CA ALA A 211 -7.46 -4.46 17.81
C ALA A 211 -6.56 -3.54 18.63
N LEU A 212 -6.34 -3.91 19.89
CA LEU A 212 -5.35 -3.32 20.78
C LEU A 212 -4.03 -4.08 20.72
N PHE A 213 -2.93 -3.34 20.83
CA PHE A 213 -1.57 -3.87 20.87
C PHE A 213 -0.78 -3.19 21.99
N GLY A 214 0.12 -3.91 22.64
CA GLY A 214 0.94 -3.42 23.75
C GLY A 214 2.41 -3.74 23.54
N ILE A 215 3.30 -2.91 24.11
CA ILE A 215 4.73 -3.23 24.17
C ILE A 215 4.98 -4.19 25.33
N TYR A 216 5.55 -5.34 25.01
CA TYR A 216 5.96 -6.38 25.96
C TYR A 216 7.35 -6.86 25.57
N LYS A 217 8.31 -6.81 26.50
CA LYS A 217 9.72 -7.19 26.26
C LYS A 217 10.28 -6.53 24.98
N ASP A 218 10.06 -5.23 24.85
CA ASP A 218 10.52 -4.37 23.75
C ASP A 218 9.99 -4.72 22.35
N VAL A 219 8.96 -5.56 22.24
CA VAL A 219 8.27 -5.87 20.98
C VAL A 219 6.78 -5.58 21.08
N LEU A 220 6.16 -5.31 19.92
CA LEU A 220 4.71 -5.16 19.83
C LEU A 220 4.03 -6.53 19.90
N MET A 221 3.04 -6.65 20.78
CA MET A 221 2.23 -7.86 20.99
C MET A 221 0.73 -7.52 20.92
N PRO A 222 -0.12 -8.43 20.42
CA PRO A 222 -1.57 -8.20 20.43
C PRO A 222 -2.10 -8.25 21.86
N VAL A 223 -3.10 -7.43 22.17
CA VAL A 223 -3.76 -7.40 23.49
C VAL A 223 -5.19 -7.90 23.38
N ALA A 224 -5.95 -7.34 22.44
CA ALA A 224 -7.35 -7.72 22.29
C ALA A 224 -7.81 -7.47 20.86
N VAL A 225 -8.71 -8.31 20.36
CA VAL A 225 -9.46 -8.09 19.13
C VAL A 225 -10.93 -7.99 19.50
N TRP A 226 -11.52 -6.83 19.20
CA TRP A 226 -12.95 -6.62 19.25
C TRP A 226 -13.55 -6.85 17.86
N MET A 227 -14.67 -7.54 17.78
CA MET A 227 -15.37 -7.76 16.51
C MET A 227 -16.88 -7.68 16.70
N ASN A 228 -17.54 -7.00 15.76
CA ASN A 228 -18.97 -6.80 15.71
C ASN A 228 -19.54 -7.32 14.39
N ILE A 229 -20.62 -8.09 14.50
CA ILE A 229 -21.36 -8.68 13.38
C ILE A 229 -22.71 -7.98 13.15
N LYS A 230 -23.20 -7.12 14.07
CA LYS A 230 -24.50 -6.41 13.97
C LYS A 230 -24.54 -4.99 14.58
N ASP A 231 -24.22 -4.81 15.87
CA ASP A 231 -24.23 -3.52 16.61
C ASP A 231 -23.07 -3.48 17.64
N VAL A 232 -22.55 -2.28 17.97
CA VAL A 232 -21.41 -2.11 18.90
C VAL A 232 -21.66 -2.80 20.24
N LYS A 233 -22.91 -2.81 20.70
CA LYS A 233 -23.33 -3.44 21.96
C LYS A 233 -23.32 -4.98 21.92
N ASP A 234 -23.37 -5.57 20.73
CA ASP A 234 -23.34 -7.02 20.50
C ASP A 234 -21.93 -7.53 20.16
N GLY A 235 -20.93 -6.63 20.12
CA GLY A 235 -19.54 -6.98 19.86
C GLY A 235 -18.93 -7.87 20.94
N LYS A 236 -17.95 -8.70 20.55
CA LYS A 236 -17.20 -9.57 21.46
C LYS A 236 -15.71 -9.23 21.43
N VAL A 237 -15.06 -9.42 22.57
CA VAL A 237 -13.61 -9.26 22.70
C VAL A 237 -12.94 -10.63 22.87
N TYR A 238 -11.84 -10.81 22.16
CA TYR A 238 -11.00 -12.00 22.21
C TYR A 238 -9.57 -11.59 22.55
N THR A 239 -8.92 -12.36 23.43
CA THR A 239 -7.57 -12.08 23.92
C THR A 239 -6.64 -13.25 23.58
N PRO A 240 -5.32 -13.01 23.47
CA PRO A 240 -4.33 -14.06 23.35
C PRO A 240 -4.42 -15.10 24.48
N ARG A 241 -4.20 -16.37 24.12
CA ARG A 241 -4.14 -17.51 25.04
C ARG A 241 -2.86 -18.31 24.81
N LEU A 242 -1.92 -18.20 25.74
CA LEU A 242 -0.71 -19.04 25.75
C LEU A 242 -0.95 -20.41 26.41
N ASN A 243 -1.92 -20.47 27.32
CA ASN A 243 -2.35 -21.65 28.07
C ASN A 243 -3.86 -21.81 27.92
N GLY A 244 -4.36 -23.03 28.11
CA GLY A 244 -5.79 -23.33 28.09
C GLY A 244 -6.15 -24.52 27.21
N ASP A 245 -7.44 -24.74 27.03
CA ASP A 245 -7.95 -25.76 26.10
C ASP A 245 -7.65 -25.37 24.65
N ASN A 246 -7.45 -26.36 23.79
CA ASN A 246 -7.19 -26.17 22.37
C ASN A 246 -8.32 -25.38 21.67
N THR A 247 -9.56 -25.45 22.17
CA THR A 247 -10.70 -24.70 21.66
C THR A 247 -10.53 -23.20 21.81
N GLU A 248 -10.13 -22.72 23.00
CA GLU A 248 -9.94 -21.28 23.24
C GLU A 248 -8.76 -20.72 22.44
N ILE A 249 -7.70 -21.51 22.31
CA ILE A 249 -6.53 -21.09 21.56
C ILE A 249 -6.83 -21.06 20.06
N ARG A 250 -7.56 -22.05 19.54
CA ARG A 250 -8.05 -22.03 18.16
C ARG A 250 -8.96 -20.82 17.92
N GLN A 251 -9.83 -20.49 18.86
CA GLN A 251 -10.70 -19.32 18.75
C GLN A 251 -9.86 -18.03 18.61
N TRP A 252 -8.78 -17.88 19.37
CA TRP A 252 -7.87 -16.74 19.20
C TRP A 252 -7.21 -16.71 17.80
N VAL A 253 -6.72 -17.85 17.29
CA VAL A 253 -6.17 -17.95 15.93
C VAL A 253 -7.23 -17.57 14.89
N LYS A 254 -8.47 -18.08 15.02
CA LYS A 254 -9.60 -17.75 14.16
C LYS A 254 -9.80 -16.24 14.10
N MET A 255 -9.87 -15.54 15.23
CA MET A 255 -10.11 -14.09 15.26
C MET A 255 -9.00 -13.28 14.59
N ARG A 256 -7.73 -13.71 14.70
CA ARG A 256 -6.63 -13.08 13.96
C ARG A 256 -6.80 -13.20 12.44
N MET A 257 -7.29 -14.34 11.94
CA MET A 257 -7.57 -14.54 10.52
C MET A 257 -8.68 -13.61 10.03
N TRP A 258 -9.78 -13.49 10.78
CA TRP A 258 -10.87 -12.56 10.46
C TRP A 258 -10.42 -11.09 10.52
N PHE A 259 -9.61 -10.71 11.52
CA PHE A 259 -9.01 -9.38 11.59
C PHE A 259 -8.14 -9.09 10.35
N ASN A 260 -7.29 -10.04 9.96
CA ASN A 260 -6.45 -9.92 8.78
C ASN A 260 -7.24 -9.90 7.47
N MET A 261 -8.41 -10.56 7.41
CA MET A 261 -9.32 -10.45 6.26
C MET A 261 -9.78 -9.01 6.06
N LEU A 262 -10.25 -8.39 7.14
CA LEU A 262 -10.74 -7.00 7.15
C LEU A 262 -9.59 -6.04 6.87
N GLU A 263 -8.45 -6.21 7.51
CA GLU A 263 -7.26 -5.41 7.17
C GLU A 263 -6.91 -5.53 5.68
N GLY A 264 -7.07 -6.71 5.10
CA GLY A 264 -6.85 -6.93 3.67
C GLY A 264 -7.81 -6.14 2.78
N GLN A 265 -9.05 -5.93 3.22
CA GLN A 265 -10.01 -5.09 2.49
C GLN A 265 -9.60 -3.61 2.55
N TYR A 266 -9.13 -3.15 3.71
CA TYR A 266 -8.60 -1.79 3.86
C TYR A 266 -7.36 -1.57 3.00
N HIS A 267 -6.41 -2.51 3.06
CA HIS A 267 -5.19 -2.50 2.26
C HIS A 267 -5.52 -2.34 0.79
N THR A 268 -6.30 -3.29 0.24
CA THR A 268 -6.56 -3.38 -1.19
C THR A 268 -7.34 -2.15 -1.66
N SER A 269 -8.35 -1.71 -0.89
CA SER A 269 -9.19 -0.57 -1.25
C SER A 269 -8.43 0.75 -1.17
N ILE A 270 -7.88 1.06 0.00
CA ILE A 270 -7.45 2.41 0.35
C ILE A 270 -5.94 2.56 0.18
N THR A 271 -5.17 1.68 0.84
CA THR A 271 -3.70 1.80 0.86
C THR A 271 -3.09 1.55 -0.52
N HIS A 272 -3.65 0.62 -1.29
CA HIS A 272 -3.12 0.21 -2.58
C HIS A 272 -3.91 0.83 -3.75
N VAL A 273 -5.07 0.28 -4.13
CA VAL A 273 -5.76 0.68 -5.36
C VAL A 273 -6.18 2.16 -5.34
N GLY A 274 -6.76 2.63 -4.24
CA GLY A 274 -7.23 4.00 -4.13
C GLY A 274 -6.11 5.04 -4.17
N PHE A 275 -5.14 4.95 -3.25
CA PHE A 275 -4.19 6.04 -3.00
C PHE A 275 -2.78 5.86 -3.54
N THR A 276 -2.47 4.71 -4.16
CA THR A 276 -1.33 4.63 -5.08
C THR A 276 -1.84 4.70 -6.51
N HIS A 277 -2.57 3.68 -6.98
CA HIS A 277 -2.97 3.59 -8.39
C HIS A 277 -3.85 4.75 -8.85
N PHE A 278 -5.06 4.90 -8.29
CA PHE A 278 -6.05 5.83 -8.85
C PHE A 278 -5.70 7.29 -8.58
N LEU A 279 -5.27 7.62 -7.35
CA LEU A 279 -4.87 8.98 -7.01
C LEU A 279 -3.68 9.46 -7.86
N MET A 280 -2.64 8.64 -8.01
CA MET A 280 -1.45 9.06 -8.79
C MET A 280 -1.70 9.09 -10.29
N GLU A 281 -2.65 8.34 -10.82
CA GLU A 281 -3.04 8.50 -12.23
C GLU A 281 -3.67 9.86 -12.49
N GLY A 282 -4.55 10.35 -11.61
CA GLY A 282 -5.07 11.72 -11.69
C GLY A 282 -3.93 12.76 -11.68
N VAL A 283 -2.97 12.60 -10.76
CA VAL A 283 -1.78 13.46 -10.68
C VAL A 283 -0.95 13.42 -11.96
N SER A 284 -0.68 12.22 -12.50
CA SER A 284 0.04 12.03 -13.76
C SER A 284 -0.66 12.77 -14.92
N ILE A 285 -1.98 12.63 -15.02
CA ILE A 285 -2.77 13.33 -16.05
C ILE A 285 -2.61 14.85 -15.91
N CYS A 286 -2.71 15.40 -14.69
CA CYS A 286 -2.47 16.82 -14.45
C CYS A 286 -1.04 17.25 -14.82
N ILE A 287 -0.02 16.42 -14.57
CA ILE A 287 1.35 16.69 -15.02
C ILE A 287 1.42 16.79 -16.55
N HIS A 288 0.90 15.79 -17.27
CA HIS A 288 0.91 15.76 -18.73
C HIS A 288 0.16 16.96 -19.37
N ARG A 289 -0.85 17.48 -18.69
CA ARG A 289 -1.70 18.58 -19.18
C ARG A 289 -1.13 19.97 -18.90
N ASN A 290 -0.24 20.11 -17.92
CA ASN A 290 0.25 21.42 -17.47
C ASN A 290 1.73 21.64 -17.69
N LEU A 291 2.56 20.60 -17.68
CA LEU A 291 4.00 20.74 -17.85
C LEU A 291 4.40 20.33 -19.27
N SER A 292 5.16 21.21 -19.94
CA SER A 292 5.73 20.88 -21.24
C SER A 292 6.69 19.71 -21.13
N ASP A 293 6.81 18.93 -22.19
CA ASP A 293 7.85 17.93 -22.34
C ASP A 293 9.27 18.51 -22.24
N ARG A 294 9.47 19.82 -22.33
CA ARG A 294 10.74 20.53 -22.12
C ARG A 294 10.98 20.97 -20.68
N HIS A 295 9.97 20.86 -19.81
CA HIS A 295 10.04 21.32 -18.43
C HIS A 295 10.93 20.41 -17.56
N PRO A 296 11.87 20.94 -16.75
CA PRO A 296 12.74 20.11 -15.91
C PRO A 296 11.96 19.22 -14.94
N ILE A 297 10.90 19.73 -14.31
CA ILE A 297 10.02 18.94 -13.43
C ILE A 297 9.24 17.84 -14.17
N TYR A 298 8.89 18.05 -15.45
CA TYR A 298 8.31 16.96 -16.25
C TYR A 298 9.32 15.83 -16.44
N LYS A 299 10.59 16.16 -16.71
CA LYS A 299 11.66 15.15 -16.92
C LYS A 299 11.90 14.26 -15.70
N ILE A 300 11.96 14.85 -14.50
CA ILE A 300 12.25 14.10 -13.27
C ILE A 300 11.05 13.25 -12.82
N LEU A 301 9.81 13.67 -13.07
CA LEU A 301 8.62 12.92 -12.68
C LEU A 301 8.25 11.80 -13.66
N LEU A 302 8.50 11.97 -14.95
CA LEU A 302 8.03 11.05 -15.99
C LEU A 302 8.45 9.57 -15.78
N PRO A 303 9.68 9.24 -15.32
CA PRO A 303 10.06 7.87 -14.98
C PRO A 303 9.15 7.23 -13.92
N HIS A 304 8.57 8.03 -13.02
CA HIS A 304 7.72 7.58 -11.92
C HIS A 304 6.27 7.30 -12.33
N PHE A 305 5.90 7.59 -13.58
CA PHE A 305 4.60 7.26 -14.16
C PHE A 305 4.66 6.12 -15.19
N GLN A 306 5.85 5.53 -15.40
CA GLN A 306 6.06 4.46 -16.37
C GLN A 306 5.04 3.31 -16.19
N PHE A 307 4.24 3.06 -17.23
CA PHE A 307 3.23 1.99 -17.28
C PHE A 307 2.07 2.09 -16.28
N MET A 308 1.96 3.17 -15.52
CA MET A 308 0.89 3.38 -14.53
C MET A 308 -0.49 3.33 -15.19
N HIS A 309 -0.71 4.15 -16.21
CA HIS A 309 -1.98 4.19 -16.95
C HIS A 309 -2.36 2.80 -17.52
N ALA A 310 -1.36 2.03 -17.97
CA ALA A 310 -1.59 0.69 -18.53
C ALA A 310 -2.06 -0.29 -17.44
N GLY A 311 -1.41 -0.27 -16.27
CA GLY A 311 -1.78 -1.11 -15.13
C GLY A 311 -3.13 -0.73 -14.55
N ASN A 312 -3.44 0.56 -14.48
CA ASN A 312 -4.74 1.05 -14.00
C ASN A 312 -5.87 0.67 -14.95
N LYS A 313 -5.66 0.78 -16.26
CA LYS A 313 -6.62 0.31 -17.26
C LYS A 313 -6.90 -1.18 -17.11
N PHE A 314 -5.86 -2.01 -16.96
CA PHE A 314 -6.00 -3.45 -16.69
C PHE A 314 -6.81 -3.70 -15.41
N THR A 315 -6.51 -2.96 -14.33
CA THR A 315 -7.24 -3.09 -13.06
C THR A 315 -8.74 -2.83 -13.25
N VAL A 316 -9.12 -1.75 -13.95
CA VAL A 316 -10.52 -1.40 -14.20
C VAL A 316 -11.20 -2.41 -15.13
N ASP A 317 -10.54 -2.79 -16.22
CA ASP A 317 -11.15 -3.61 -17.27
C ASP A 317 -11.23 -5.10 -16.91
N ASP A 318 -10.31 -5.62 -16.09
CA ASP A 318 -10.19 -7.05 -15.80
C ASP A 318 -10.53 -7.44 -14.35
N LEU A 319 -10.38 -6.54 -13.37
CA LEU A 319 -10.58 -6.88 -11.94
C LEU A 319 -11.89 -6.34 -11.35
N PHE A 320 -12.43 -5.24 -11.88
CA PHE A 320 -13.70 -4.63 -11.46
C PHE A 320 -14.99 -5.11 -12.15
N PRO A 321 -15.01 -5.75 -13.35
CA PRO A 321 -16.25 -6.19 -13.96
C PRO A 321 -17.10 -7.09 -13.07
N VAL A 322 -18.40 -7.18 -13.34
CA VAL A 322 -19.31 -8.10 -12.62
C VAL A 322 -18.81 -9.54 -12.80
N GLY A 323 -18.71 -10.27 -11.70
CA GLY A 323 -18.15 -11.63 -11.68
C GLY A 323 -16.62 -11.70 -11.63
N ALA A 324 -15.90 -10.58 -11.71
CA ALA A 324 -14.45 -10.53 -11.59
C ALA A 324 -13.98 -10.58 -10.13
N HIS A 325 -12.67 -10.45 -9.90
CA HIS A 325 -12.06 -10.64 -8.58
C HIS A 325 -12.60 -9.69 -7.51
N PHE A 326 -12.69 -8.38 -7.77
CA PHE A 326 -13.20 -7.47 -6.75
C PHE A 326 -14.70 -7.67 -6.49
N ASP A 327 -15.46 -8.25 -7.42
CA ASP A 327 -16.87 -8.57 -7.22
C ASP A 327 -17.10 -9.86 -6.42
N LYS A 328 -16.33 -10.92 -6.68
CA LYS A 328 -16.59 -12.28 -6.14
C LYS A 328 -15.48 -12.87 -5.29
N GLY A 329 -14.26 -12.36 -5.39
CA GLY A 329 -13.07 -12.89 -4.72
C GLY A 329 -12.65 -12.13 -3.47
N THR A 330 -13.43 -11.13 -3.05
CA THR A 330 -13.15 -10.31 -1.85
C THR A 330 -14.38 -10.29 -0.94
N TYR A 331 -14.16 -10.08 0.36
CA TYR A 331 -15.22 -10.06 1.36
C TYR A 331 -16.27 -8.95 1.13
N ILE A 332 -15.83 -7.72 0.83
CA ILE A 332 -16.74 -6.56 0.77
C ILE A 332 -17.36 -6.32 -0.62
N GLY A 333 -16.80 -6.92 -1.67
CA GLY A 333 -17.23 -6.72 -3.05
C GLY A 333 -16.88 -5.34 -3.63
N ARG A 334 -17.00 -5.23 -4.95
CA ARG A 334 -16.58 -4.05 -5.75
C ARG A 334 -17.30 -2.76 -5.36
N VAL A 335 -18.59 -2.81 -5.04
CA VAL A 335 -19.39 -1.60 -4.75
C VAL A 335 -18.95 -0.99 -3.42
N THR A 336 -18.82 -1.80 -2.37
CA THR A 336 -18.35 -1.36 -1.05
C THR A 336 -16.90 -0.88 -1.10
N MET A 337 -16.03 -1.58 -1.85
CA MET A 337 -14.66 -1.14 -2.10
C MET A 337 -14.62 0.27 -2.72
N LEU A 338 -15.43 0.53 -3.75
CA LEU A 338 -15.49 1.87 -4.37
C LEU A 338 -16.11 2.91 -3.42
N ARG A 339 -17.10 2.56 -2.60
CA ARG A 339 -17.63 3.46 -1.56
C ARG A 339 -16.56 3.86 -0.55
N LEU A 340 -15.72 2.92 -0.11
CA LEU A 340 -14.59 3.20 0.78
C LEU A 340 -13.60 4.16 0.11
N ILE A 341 -13.18 3.88 -1.14
CA ILE A 341 -12.28 4.76 -1.88
C ILE A 341 -12.88 6.17 -2.00
N SER A 342 -14.15 6.27 -2.36
CA SER A 342 -14.87 7.54 -2.50
C SER A 342 -14.90 8.33 -1.20
N LYS A 343 -15.31 7.70 -0.09
CA LYS A 343 -15.34 8.32 1.25
C LYS A 343 -13.96 8.81 1.67
N HIS A 344 -12.92 8.02 1.48
CA HIS A 344 -11.57 8.42 1.88
C HIS A 344 -11.02 9.52 0.97
N ASN A 345 -11.28 9.48 -0.34
CA ASN A 345 -10.77 10.46 -1.29
C ASN A 345 -11.43 11.85 -1.13
N GLU A 346 -12.70 11.89 -0.70
CA GLU A 346 -13.36 13.13 -0.28
C GLU A 346 -12.65 13.80 0.91
N ASN A 347 -12.22 12.99 1.88
CA ASN A 347 -11.57 13.43 3.11
C ASN A 347 -10.04 13.45 3.02
N TRP A 348 -9.48 13.16 1.84
CA TRP A 348 -8.04 13.09 1.66
C TRP A 348 -7.46 14.51 1.67
N ALA A 349 -6.57 14.74 2.63
CA ALA A 349 -5.85 16.00 2.81
C ALA A 349 -4.35 15.77 2.63
N TYR A 350 -3.73 16.52 1.72
CA TYR A 350 -2.31 16.43 1.39
C TYR A 350 -1.42 16.60 2.63
N SER A 351 -1.70 17.60 3.45
CA SER A 351 -0.91 17.94 4.64
C SER A 351 -0.77 16.81 5.66
N THR A 352 -1.72 15.87 5.71
CA THR A 352 -1.70 14.74 6.66
C THR A 352 -1.47 13.39 6.00
N HIS A 353 -2.00 13.17 4.80
CA HIS A 353 -2.00 11.85 4.16
C HIS A 353 -0.85 11.64 3.18
N ALA A 354 -0.32 12.71 2.57
CA ALA A 354 0.83 12.60 1.67
C ALA A 354 2.17 12.60 2.41
N SER A 355 2.24 13.26 3.58
CA SER A 355 3.47 13.40 4.35
C SER A 355 3.69 12.21 5.31
N LEU A 356 4.75 11.43 5.05
CA LEU A 356 5.19 10.33 5.92
C LEU A 356 5.42 10.82 7.35
N LEU A 357 6.18 11.92 7.50
CA LEU A 357 6.51 12.49 8.81
C LEU A 357 5.26 12.92 9.57
N LYS A 358 4.35 13.65 8.91
CA LYS A 358 3.13 14.12 9.58
C LYS A 358 2.20 12.97 9.94
N GLY A 359 2.11 11.95 9.10
CA GLY A 359 1.36 10.72 9.39
C GLY A 359 1.89 9.99 10.62
N LEU A 360 3.22 9.91 10.79
CA LEU A 360 3.85 9.30 11.97
C LEU A 360 3.63 10.12 13.26
N GLU A 361 3.68 11.45 13.16
CA GLU A 361 3.38 12.37 14.27
C GLU A 361 1.94 12.24 14.74
N THR A 362 1.00 12.35 13.79
CA THR A 362 -0.43 12.33 14.07
C THR A 362 -0.87 11.02 14.72
N ARG A 363 -0.26 9.91 14.31
CA ARG A 363 -0.48 8.58 14.92
C ARG A 363 0.28 8.38 16.24
N GLY A 364 1.26 9.22 16.56
CA GLY A 364 2.05 9.13 17.79
C GLY A 364 3.01 7.94 17.83
N VAL A 365 3.49 7.47 16.66
CA VAL A 365 4.22 6.20 16.49
C VAL A 365 5.69 6.36 16.10
N LYS A 366 6.26 7.57 16.19
CA LYS A 366 7.69 7.81 15.85
C LYS A 366 8.67 6.91 16.64
N THR A 367 8.34 6.62 17.89
CA THR A 367 9.22 5.94 18.86
C THR A 367 8.80 4.51 19.16
N ILE A 368 7.84 3.94 18.44
CA ILE A 368 7.43 2.54 18.66
C ILE A 368 8.57 1.61 18.21
N PRO A 369 9.00 0.63 19.04
CA PRO A 369 10.07 -0.28 18.70
C PRO A 369 9.62 -1.27 17.62
N GLY A 370 10.56 -1.75 16.79
CA GLY A 370 10.30 -2.74 15.74
C GLY A 370 9.59 -2.20 14.50
N TYR A 371 9.40 -0.88 14.35
CA TYR A 371 8.74 -0.27 13.19
C TYR A 371 9.73 -0.05 12.03
N PHE A 372 10.24 -1.14 11.48
CA PHE A 372 11.26 -1.16 10.44
C PHE A 372 10.83 -0.50 9.13
N PHE A 373 9.55 -0.60 8.75
CA PHE A 373 9.02 0.16 7.62
C PHE A 373 9.28 1.67 7.80
N LYS A 374 8.97 2.22 8.97
CA LYS A 374 9.14 3.64 9.26
C LYS A 374 10.62 4.04 9.14
N ASP A 375 11.52 3.25 9.72
CA ASP A 375 12.96 3.55 9.67
C ASP A 375 13.47 3.59 8.22
N ASP A 376 13.13 2.59 7.41
CA ASP A 376 13.59 2.48 6.02
C ASP A 376 12.92 3.52 5.12
N ALA A 377 11.62 3.75 5.30
CA ALA A 377 10.87 4.76 4.54
C ALA A 377 11.39 6.18 4.79
N LEU A 378 11.84 6.49 6.02
CA LEU A 378 12.46 7.79 6.33
C LEU A 378 13.82 7.96 5.64
N LEU A 379 14.63 6.90 5.52
CA LEU A 379 15.89 6.94 4.77
C LEU A 379 15.65 7.20 3.28
N LEU A 380 14.72 6.46 2.68
CA LEU A 380 14.34 6.63 1.28
C LEU A 380 13.73 8.00 1.01
N HIS A 381 12.80 8.45 1.86
CA HIS A 381 12.19 9.78 1.76
C HIS A 381 13.25 10.87 1.81
N LYS A 382 14.23 10.77 2.73
CA LYS A 382 15.34 11.73 2.81
C LYS A 382 16.18 11.75 1.52
N ALA A 383 16.49 10.57 0.97
CA ALA A 383 17.25 10.47 -0.28
C ALA A 383 16.49 11.08 -1.48
N ILE A 384 15.18 10.79 -1.59
CA ILE A 384 14.30 11.37 -2.61
C ILE A 384 14.23 12.89 -2.43
N HIS A 385 13.97 13.38 -1.21
CA HIS A 385 13.90 14.81 -0.93
C HIS A 385 15.18 15.53 -1.32
N GLN A 386 16.34 14.98 -0.94
CA GLN A 386 17.62 15.57 -1.31
C GLN A 386 17.82 15.63 -2.82
N PHE A 387 17.50 14.54 -3.53
CA PHE A 387 17.58 14.51 -4.99
C PHE A 387 16.68 15.57 -5.65
N VAL A 388 15.42 15.63 -5.22
CA VAL A 388 14.44 16.60 -5.75
C VAL A 388 14.85 18.04 -5.43
N TYR A 389 15.32 18.30 -4.21
CA TYR A 389 15.79 19.62 -3.80
C TYR A 389 16.96 20.08 -4.66
N GLU A 390 18.02 19.27 -4.76
CA GLU A 390 19.22 19.63 -5.53
C GLU A 390 18.89 19.86 -7.02
N TYR A 391 18.02 19.01 -7.59
CA TYR A 391 17.57 19.16 -8.97
C TYR A 391 16.73 20.42 -9.17
N ALA A 392 15.70 20.65 -8.35
CA ALA A 392 14.83 21.82 -8.47
C ALA A 392 15.60 23.12 -8.22
N ALA A 393 16.42 23.17 -7.16
CA ALA A 393 17.26 24.33 -6.85
C ALA A 393 18.18 24.69 -8.01
N HIS A 394 18.75 23.71 -8.73
CA HIS A 394 19.55 23.99 -9.91
C HIS A 394 18.74 24.69 -11.01
N TYR A 395 17.60 24.13 -11.43
CA TYR A 395 16.83 24.68 -12.55
C TYR A 395 16.10 25.98 -12.24
N TYR A 396 15.66 26.19 -11.00
CA TYR A 396 15.06 27.44 -10.54
C TYR A 396 16.10 28.46 -10.05
N GLY A 397 17.40 28.15 -10.16
CA GLY A 397 18.48 29.05 -9.73
C GLY A 397 18.52 29.30 -8.22
N ASN A 398 17.90 28.41 -7.44
CA ASN A 398 17.68 28.54 -6.00
C ASN A 398 17.00 29.88 -5.63
N ASP A 399 16.10 30.35 -6.49
CA ASP A 399 15.34 31.58 -6.33
C ASP A 399 13.84 31.31 -6.42
N ASP A 400 13.13 31.57 -5.32
CA ASP A 400 11.69 31.40 -5.18
C ASP A 400 10.89 32.20 -6.22
N VAL A 401 11.44 33.32 -6.71
CA VAL A 401 10.80 34.13 -7.75
C VAL A 401 10.62 33.31 -9.03
N ASN A 402 11.57 32.44 -9.37
CA ASN A 402 11.46 31.59 -10.56
C ASN A 402 10.35 30.53 -10.42
N VAL A 403 10.07 30.05 -9.20
CA VAL A 403 8.94 29.14 -8.94
C VAL A 403 7.61 29.90 -9.04
N GLN A 404 7.56 31.12 -8.50
CA GLN A 404 6.37 31.97 -8.54
C GLN A 404 6.00 32.39 -9.97
N GLN A 405 7.00 32.63 -10.83
CA GLN A 405 6.81 33.06 -12.22
C GLN A 405 6.54 31.91 -13.20
N ASP A 406 6.77 30.65 -12.79
CA ASP A 406 6.52 29.47 -13.60
C ASP A 406 5.02 29.17 -13.72
N ASN A 407 4.41 29.68 -14.78
CA ASN A 407 2.98 29.52 -15.02
C ASN A 407 2.54 28.06 -15.22
N GLU A 408 3.45 27.16 -15.62
CA GLU A 408 3.13 25.74 -15.81
C GLU A 408 2.98 25.02 -14.48
N ILE A 409 3.91 25.23 -13.54
CA ILE A 409 3.82 24.62 -12.21
C ILE A 409 2.66 25.19 -11.39
N GLN A 410 2.37 26.48 -11.53
CA GLN A 410 1.18 27.08 -10.92
C GLN A 410 -0.10 26.48 -11.51
N SER A 411 -0.18 26.31 -12.83
CA SER A 411 -1.34 25.69 -13.50
C SER A 411 -1.53 24.23 -13.08
N PHE A 412 -0.43 23.48 -12.96
CA PHE A 412 -0.45 22.10 -12.44
C PHE A 412 -1.07 22.04 -11.05
N ARG A 413 -0.62 22.90 -10.13
CA ARG A 413 -1.19 22.99 -8.79
C ARG A 413 -2.69 23.29 -8.82
N GLN A 414 -3.10 24.29 -9.61
CA GLN A 414 -4.50 24.68 -9.70
C GLN A 414 -5.36 23.52 -10.21
N GLU A 415 -4.89 22.76 -11.21
CA GLU A 415 -5.65 21.62 -11.73
C GLU A 415 -5.76 20.46 -10.70
N LEU A 416 -4.75 20.24 -9.85
CA LEU A 416 -4.88 19.28 -8.75
C LEU A 416 -5.98 19.66 -7.76
N LEU A 417 -6.13 20.96 -7.47
CA LEU A 417 -7.13 21.51 -6.55
C LEU A 417 -8.53 21.60 -7.16
N LEU A 418 -8.64 21.70 -8.50
CA LEU A 418 -9.94 21.83 -9.16
C LEU A 418 -10.88 20.69 -8.75
N PRO A 419 -12.17 20.98 -8.46
CA PRO A 419 -13.13 19.96 -8.07
C PRO A 419 -13.23 18.85 -9.12
N ARG A 420 -13.42 17.61 -8.64
CA ARG A 420 -13.74 16.47 -9.50
C ARG A 420 -15.09 16.69 -10.17
N LYS A 421 -15.23 16.23 -11.42
CA LYS A 421 -16.47 16.34 -12.20
C LYS A 421 -16.63 15.14 -13.12
N THR A 422 -17.87 14.70 -13.28
CA THR A 422 -18.22 13.58 -14.18
C THR A 422 -18.20 13.94 -15.66
N ASN A 423 -18.18 15.23 -16.02
CA ASN A 423 -18.16 15.70 -17.41
C ASN A 423 -16.75 15.87 -18.00
N GLY A 424 -15.70 15.46 -17.27
CA GLY A 424 -14.31 15.54 -17.72
C GLY A 424 -13.66 16.93 -17.70
N THR A 425 -14.33 17.94 -17.14
CA THR A 425 -13.82 19.33 -17.04
C THR A 425 -13.29 19.70 -15.64
N GLY A 426 -13.18 18.71 -14.75
CA GLY A 426 -12.70 18.88 -13.37
C GLY A 426 -11.20 18.65 -13.22
N GLY A 427 -10.77 18.57 -11.96
CA GLY A 427 -9.40 18.21 -11.57
C GLY A 427 -9.37 17.00 -10.64
N CYS A 428 -8.32 16.92 -9.81
CA CYS A 428 -8.18 15.84 -8.84
C CYS A 428 -8.97 16.05 -7.54
N GLY A 429 -9.44 17.27 -7.27
CA GLY A 429 -10.15 17.64 -6.03
C GLY A 429 -9.32 17.38 -4.76
N MET A 430 -8.00 17.56 -4.86
CA MET A 430 -7.09 17.36 -3.73
C MET A 430 -7.17 18.56 -2.80
N ASN A 431 -7.08 18.33 -1.49
CA ASN A 431 -7.14 19.38 -0.48
C ASN A 431 -5.77 19.59 0.17
N GLY A 432 -5.47 20.84 0.55
CA GLY A 432 -4.30 21.16 1.39
C GLY A 432 -2.94 21.10 0.69
N ILE A 433 -2.89 21.20 -0.64
CA ILE A 433 -1.63 21.33 -1.39
C ILE A 433 -1.04 22.73 -1.09
N PRO A 434 0.23 22.84 -0.64
CA PRO A 434 0.85 24.13 -0.33
C PRO A 434 0.95 25.03 -1.57
N GLU A 435 0.90 26.34 -1.38
CA GLU A 435 1.15 27.31 -2.46
C GLU A 435 2.59 27.18 -2.96
N PHE A 436 2.80 27.14 -4.29
CA PHE A 436 4.13 27.10 -4.90
C PHE A 436 4.75 28.49 -4.94
N THR A 437 4.97 29.05 -3.75
CA THR A 437 5.61 30.34 -3.53
C THR A 437 7.09 30.22 -3.18
N SER A 438 7.56 29.02 -2.82
CA SER A 438 8.97 28.73 -2.60
C SER A 438 9.39 27.38 -3.18
N ILE A 439 10.70 27.19 -3.35
CA ILE A 439 11.31 25.94 -3.78
C ILE A 439 11.00 24.82 -2.79
N GLU A 440 11.00 25.09 -1.48
CA GLU A 440 10.72 24.09 -0.45
C GLU A 440 9.31 23.51 -0.61
N ASN A 441 8.29 24.35 -0.82
CA ASN A 441 6.92 23.88 -1.00
C ASN A 441 6.78 23.02 -2.26
N LEU A 442 7.47 23.40 -3.35
CA LEU A 442 7.50 22.61 -4.58
C LEU A 442 8.20 21.26 -4.34
N VAL A 443 9.37 21.28 -3.72
CA VAL A 443 10.17 20.09 -3.40
C VAL A 443 9.39 19.12 -2.52
N GLU A 444 8.65 19.60 -1.52
CA GLU A 444 7.81 18.75 -0.67
C GLU A 444 6.74 18.01 -1.50
N VAL A 445 6.04 18.72 -2.40
CA VAL A 445 5.04 18.11 -3.29
C VAL A 445 5.64 17.09 -4.23
N LEU A 446 6.75 17.42 -4.89
CA LEU A 446 7.42 16.51 -5.80
C LEU A 446 8.00 15.28 -5.08
N THR A 447 8.56 15.47 -3.89
CA THR A 447 9.06 14.38 -3.04
C THR A 447 7.94 13.41 -2.70
N ASN A 448 6.78 13.91 -2.27
CA ASN A 448 5.65 13.07 -1.91
C ASN A 448 5.06 12.33 -3.12
N ILE A 449 5.02 12.96 -4.31
CA ILE A 449 4.60 12.27 -5.55
C ILE A 449 5.56 11.11 -5.85
N ILE A 450 6.86 11.36 -5.86
CA ILE A 450 7.86 10.32 -6.14
C ILE A 450 7.79 9.21 -5.08
N TYR A 451 7.69 9.57 -3.79
CA TYR A 451 7.57 8.64 -2.68
C TYR A 451 6.33 7.74 -2.82
N ILE A 452 5.17 8.30 -3.17
CA ILE A 452 3.93 7.51 -3.34
C ILE A 452 4.06 6.55 -4.53
N CYS A 453 4.55 7.05 -5.68
CA CYS A 453 4.73 6.25 -6.89
C CYS A 453 5.78 5.14 -6.75
N SER A 454 6.75 5.31 -5.86
CA SER A 454 7.84 4.37 -5.66
C SER A 454 7.70 3.59 -4.36
N VAL A 455 8.09 4.20 -3.23
CA VAL A 455 8.19 3.58 -1.90
C VAL A 455 6.84 3.05 -1.41
N GLU A 456 5.82 3.90 -1.38
CA GLU A 456 4.49 3.57 -0.84
C GLU A 456 3.84 2.42 -1.63
N HIS A 457 3.85 2.51 -2.96
CA HIS A 457 3.36 1.46 -3.84
C HIS A 457 4.15 0.16 -3.67
N SER A 458 5.49 0.22 -3.70
CA SER A 458 6.32 -0.98 -3.67
C SER A 458 6.09 -1.82 -2.43
N VAL A 459 6.06 -1.19 -1.24
CA VAL A 459 5.80 -1.92 0.02
C VAL A 459 4.34 -2.37 0.15
N SER A 460 3.40 -1.72 -0.55
CA SER A 460 1.99 -2.10 -0.54
C SER A 460 1.67 -3.19 -1.56
N ASN A 461 2.55 -3.43 -2.55
CA ASN A 461 2.30 -4.36 -3.64
C ASN A 461 3.19 -5.60 -3.60
N PHE A 462 4.52 -5.46 -3.59
CA PHE A 462 5.43 -6.60 -3.74
C PHE A 462 5.39 -7.62 -2.59
N PRO A 463 5.16 -7.23 -1.33
CA PRO A 463 4.94 -8.18 -0.25
C PRO A 463 3.59 -8.91 -0.34
N ALA A 464 2.69 -8.53 -1.26
CA ALA A 464 1.34 -9.09 -1.31
C ALA A 464 1.35 -10.60 -1.53
N TYR A 465 2.30 -11.15 -2.29
CA TYR A 465 2.46 -12.60 -2.37
C TYR A 465 2.79 -13.23 -1.01
N ASP A 466 3.75 -12.66 -0.28
CA ASP A 466 4.20 -13.18 1.01
C ASP A 466 3.12 -13.14 2.09
N HIS A 467 2.15 -12.22 1.98
CA HIS A 467 1.04 -12.10 2.93
C HIS A 467 -0.25 -12.82 2.48
N TYR A 468 -0.70 -12.65 1.24
CA TYR A 468 -2.01 -13.13 0.76
C TYR A 468 -2.00 -14.54 0.15
N ALA A 469 -0.87 -15.02 -0.38
CA ALA A 469 -0.85 -16.30 -1.09
C ALA A 469 -1.20 -17.48 -0.18
N PHE A 470 -1.07 -17.31 1.14
CA PHE A 470 -1.51 -18.25 2.15
C PHE A 470 -2.68 -17.64 2.95
N PRO A 471 -3.94 -17.95 2.60
CA PRO A 471 -5.13 -17.34 3.20
C PRO A 471 -5.21 -17.37 4.73
N PRO A 472 -4.72 -18.41 5.45
CA PRO A 472 -4.73 -18.36 6.92
C PRO A 472 -3.89 -17.20 7.50
N ASN A 473 -2.91 -16.68 6.76
CA ASN A 473 -2.19 -15.49 7.15
C ASN A 473 -2.99 -14.20 6.86
N MET A 474 -3.46 -14.02 5.62
CA MET A 474 -4.20 -12.82 5.21
C MET A 474 -5.17 -13.18 4.08
N PRO A 475 -6.42 -13.55 4.40
CA PRO A 475 -7.38 -14.00 3.40
C PRO A 475 -8.05 -12.83 2.70
N ASP A 476 -8.27 -12.93 1.38
CA ASP A 476 -9.16 -11.97 0.68
C ASP A 476 -10.65 -12.21 1.03
N ILE A 477 -11.00 -13.45 1.39
CA ILE A 477 -12.32 -13.89 1.84
C ILE A 477 -12.20 -15.09 2.81
N LEU A 478 -13.12 -15.20 3.76
CA LEU A 478 -13.37 -16.38 4.58
C LEU A 478 -14.86 -16.73 4.47
N HIS A 479 -15.19 -18.01 4.53
CA HIS A 479 -16.57 -18.49 4.49
C HIS A 479 -17.10 -18.74 5.91
N GLY A 480 -18.41 -18.55 6.12
CA GLY A 480 -19.05 -18.64 7.44
C GLY A 480 -18.99 -17.33 8.21
N GLN A 481 -19.07 -17.42 9.54
CA GLN A 481 -19.15 -16.29 10.47
C GLN A 481 -18.16 -16.51 11.64
N PRO A 482 -17.56 -15.45 12.21
CA PRO A 482 -16.58 -15.59 13.27
C PRO A 482 -17.13 -16.19 14.57
N GLU A 483 -18.44 -16.08 14.81
CA GLU A 483 -19.16 -16.65 15.95
C GLU A 483 -19.57 -18.12 15.78
N ASP A 484 -19.51 -18.66 14.57
CA ASP A 484 -19.90 -20.04 14.31
C ASP A 484 -19.03 -20.99 15.16
N GLU A 485 -19.65 -22.00 15.77
CA GLU A 485 -18.96 -23.10 16.43
C GLU A 485 -18.17 -23.89 15.38
N MET A 486 -16.92 -23.48 15.15
CA MET A 486 -16.01 -24.09 14.20
C MET A 486 -15.01 -24.92 14.98
N ASN A 487 -15.13 -26.24 14.87
CA ASN A 487 -14.18 -27.17 15.49
C ASN A 487 -12.83 -27.16 14.76
N ASP A 488 -12.85 -26.81 13.47
CA ASP A 488 -11.70 -26.76 12.58
C ASP A 488 -11.66 -25.43 11.80
N LEU A 489 -10.48 -24.80 11.72
CA LEU A 489 -10.26 -23.58 10.93
C LEU A 489 -10.42 -23.82 9.42
N ASP A 490 -10.28 -25.07 8.96
CA ASP A 490 -10.45 -25.47 7.57
C ASP A 490 -11.87 -25.19 7.03
N GLU A 491 -12.87 -25.13 7.92
CA GLU A 491 -14.27 -24.87 7.56
C GLU A 491 -14.47 -23.48 6.94
N ALA A 492 -13.70 -22.49 7.41
CA ALA A 492 -13.76 -21.10 6.97
C ALA A 492 -12.90 -20.82 5.73
N MET A 493 -12.09 -21.78 5.28
CA MET A 493 -11.15 -21.57 4.18
C MET A 493 -11.84 -21.31 2.84
N PRO A 494 -11.27 -20.43 1.99
CA PRO A 494 -11.72 -20.28 0.62
C PRO A 494 -11.71 -21.62 -0.12
N THR A 495 -12.54 -21.72 -1.15
CA THR A 495 -12.50 -22.84 -2.08
C THR A 495 -11.14 -22.92 -2.78
N GLY A 496 -10.77 -24.10 -3.28
CA GLY A 496 -9.54 -24.26 -4.06
C GLY A 496 -9.45 -23.27 -5.22
N LYS A 497 -10.58 -22.94 -5.88
CA LYS A 497 -10.58 -21.96 -6.96
C LYS A 497 -10.18 -20.57 -6.47
N GLU A 498 -10.72 -20.11 -5.35
CA GLU A 498 -10.40 -18.83 -4.73
C GLU A 498 -8.95 -18.78 -4.23
N ILE A 499 -8.48 -19.85 -3.59
CA ILE A 499 -7.08 -19.98 -3.12
C ILE A 499 -6.12 -19.83 -4.29
N PHE A 500 -6.28 -20.66 -5.32
CA PHE A 500 -5.32 -20.71 -6.42
C PHE A 500 -5.44 -19.52 -7.38
N TYR A 501 -6.62 -18.89 -7.47
CA TYR A 501 -6.77 -17.59 -8.10
C TYR A 501 -5.94 -16.53 -7.36
N THR A 502 -6.06 -16.47 -6.02
CA THR A 502 -5.30 -15.54 -5.18
C THR A 502 -3.80 -15.74 -5.34
N ILE A 503 -3.30 -16.98 -5.26
CA ILE A 503 -1.88 -17.29 -5.48
C ILE A 503 -1.41 -16.80 -6.85
N GLY A 504 -2.17 -17.07 -7.92
CA GLY A 504 -1.84 -16.65 -9.28
C GLY A 504 -1.87 -15.12 -9.46
N SER A 505 -2.88 -14.47 -8.90
CA SER A 505 -3.08 -13.02 -8.94
C SER A 505 -1.97 -12.28 -8.18
N LYS A 506 -1.69 -12.66 -6.92
CA LYS A 506 -0.67 -12.02 -6.08
C LYS A 506 0.74 -12.27 -6.62
N ARG A 507 1.00 -13.45 -7.20
CA ARG A 507 2.26 -13.74 -7.91
C ARG A 507 2.44 -12.87 -9.15
N THR A 508 1.36 -12.66 -9.90
CA THR A 508 1.40 -11.82 -11.10
C THR A 508 1.61 -10.36 -10.74
N SER A 509 0.90 -9.87 -9.72
CA SER A 509 1.01 -8.48 -9.29
C SER A 509 2.32 -8.16 -8.59
N SER A 510 2.96 -9.13 -7.94
CA SER A 510 4.28 -8.95 -7.33
C SER A 510 5.44 -9.05 -8.34
N GLN A 511 5.18 -8.98 -9.64
CA GLN A 511 6.24 -9.01 -10.66
C GLN A 511 6.92 -7.65 -10.79
N VAL A 512 8.25 -7.67 -10.88
CA VAL A 512 9.05 -6.48 -11.17
C VAL A 512 9.05 -6.23 -12.67
N LEU A 513 8.34 -5.18 -13.13
CA LEU A 513 8.16 -4.87 -14.55
C LEU A 513 8.90 -3.60 -14.99
N THR A 514 9.40 -2.81 -14.05
CA THR A 514 10.27 -1.65 -14.29
C THR A 514 11.54 -1.74 -13.46
N SER A 515 12.43 -0.79 -13.67
CA SER A 515 13.68 -0.68 -12.93
C SER A 515 13.47 -0.19 -11.50
N SER A 516 14.41 -0.56 -10.63
CA SER A 516 14.50 -0.08 -9.26
C SER A 516 14.64 1.45 -9.18
N LEU A 517 14.31 2.01 -8.01
CA LEU A 517 14.32 3.44 -7.75
C LEU A 517 15.67 4.07 -8.13
N GLY A 518 15.61 5.17 -8.89
CA GLY A 518 16.78 5.89 -9.38
C GLY A 518 17.44 5.29 -10.64
N ASN A 519 17.11 4.05 -11.02
CA ASN A 519 17.58 3.43 -12.26
C ASN A 519 16.63 3.77 -13.43
N TYR A 520 16.81 4.95 -14.03
CA TYR A 520 15.94 5.41 -15.12
C TYR A 520 16.27 4.76 -16.47
N ASP A 521 15.24 4.34 -17.20
CA ASP A 521 15.38 3.85 -18.58
C ASP A 521 16.03 4.92 -19.48
N ASP A 522 16.90 4.46 -20.39
CA ASP A 522 17.57 5.25 -21.42
C ASP A 522 16.65 6.26 -22.12
N ARG A 523 15.38 5.87 -22.37
CA ARG A 523 14.40 6.72 -23.03
C ARG A 523 14.09 7.99 -22.25
N TYR A 524 14.20 7.97 -20.92
CA TYR A 524 14.02 9.13 -20.07
C TYR A 524 15.33 9.93 -19.94
N LEU A 525 16.45 9.24 -19.70
CA LEU A 525 17.78 9.88 -19.57
C LEU A 525 18.21 10.63 -20.83
N LYS A 526 17.82 10.14 -22.00
CA LYS A 526 18.05 10.81 -23.30
C LYS A 526 17.29 12.13 -23.44
N THR A 527 16.24 12.34 -22.64
CA THR A 527 15.44 13.56 -22.67
C THR A 527 15.87 14.61 -21.64
N MET A 528 16.83 14.28 -20.78
CA MET A 528 17.46 15.20 -19.83
C MET A 528 18.70 15.85 -20.47
N ASP A 529 19.18 16.96 -19.90
CA ASP A 529 20.49 17.52 -20.20
C ASP A 529 21.61 16.81 -19.40
N ASN A 530 22.83 17.35 -19.40
CA ASN A 530 23.94 16.75 -18.65
C ASN A 530 23.75 16.87 -17.14
N ASP A 531 23.25 18.01 -16.66
CA ASP A 531 23.09 18.28 -15.24
C ASP A 531 22.00 17.39 -14.63
N GLY A 532 20.85 17.27 -15.31
CA GLY A 532 19.78 16.37 -14.92
C GLY A 532 20.23 14.92 -14.79
N ARG A 533 21.06 14.43 -15.74
CA ARG A 533 21.66 13.09 -15.63
C ARG A 533 22.63 12.96 -14.46
N ALA A 534 23.45 13.99 -14.20
CA ALA A 534 24.38 13.98 -13.07
C ALA A 534 23.65 13.93 -11.71
N PHE A 535 22.51 14.60 -11.57
CA PHE A 535 21.67 14.48 -10.36
C PHE A 535 21.10 13.07 -10.18
N VAL A 536 20.68 12.40 -11.27
CA VAL A 536 20.22 11.00 -11.21
C VAL A 536 21.35 10.07 -10.78
N GLU A 537 22.57 10.24 -11.34
CA GLU A 537 23.74 9.46 -10.94
C GLU A 537 24.07 9.67 -9.45
N LYS A 538 24.00 10.91 -8.95
CA LYS A 538 24.20 11.21 -7.53
C LYS A 538 23.12 10.58 -6.65
N PHE A 539 21.85 10.59 -7.10
CA PHE A 539 20.76 9.93 -6.38
C PHE A 539 21.00 8.43 -6.27
N GLN A 540 21.46 7.77 -7.33
CA GLN A 540 21.84 6.36 -7.30
C GLN A 540 22.94 6.08 -6.27
N GLN A 541 23.96 6.94 -6.16
CA GLN A 541 24.99 6.79 -5.14
C GLN A 541 24.43 6.93 -3.72
N ASN A 542 23.53 7.89 -3.48
CA ASN A 542 22.88 8.05 -2.18
C ASN A 542 22.05 6.80 -1.80
N LEU A 543 21.38 6.17 -2.77
CA LEU A 543 20.62 4.94 -2.54
C LEU A 543 21.52 3.75 -2.14
N LEU A 544 22.76 3.66 -2.63
CA LEU A 544 23.71 2.64 -2.18
C LEU A 544 24.00 2.74 -0.68
N GLY A 545 24.13 3.97 -0.16
CA GLY A 545 24.30 4.21 1.28
C GLY A 545 23.04 3.86 2.10
N VAL A 546 21.84 3.95 1.51
CA VAL A 546 20.60 3.47 2.14
C VAL A 546 20.58 1.94 2.17
N THR A 547 20.97 1.26 1.08
CA THR A 547 21.09 -0.21 1.03
C THR A 547 22.02 -0.74 2.11
N GLU A 548 23.18 -0.12 2.32
CA GLU A 548 24.14 -0.54 3.35
C GLU A 548 23.54 -0.44 4.75
N GLN A 549 22.85 0.66 5.07
CA GLN A 549 22.20 0.86 6.37
C GLN A 549 21.10 -0.18 6.65
N ILE A 550 20.24 -0.46 5.66
CA ILE A 550 19.17 -1.44 5.80
C ILE A 550 19.74 -2.85 5.97
N ASN A 551 20.76 -3.21 5.19
CA ASN A 551 21.43 -4.51 5.30
C ASN A 551 22.10 -4.68 6.66
N GLN A 552 22.80 -3.66 7.16
CA GLN A 552 23.39 -3.69 8.49
C GLN A 552 22.32 -3.92 9.57
N ARG A 553 21.22 -3.15 9.53
CA ARG A 553 20.08 -3.32 10.45
C ARG A 553 19.52 -4.75 10.40
N ASN A 554 19.31 -5.31 9.22
CA ASN A 554 18.76 -6.67 9.05
C ASN A 554 19.72 -7.76 9.56
N ASN A 555 21.03 -7.58 9.36
CA ASN A 555 22.05 -8.46 9.92
C ASN A 555 22.05 -8.39 11.46
N ASP A 556 21.94 -7.19 12.03
CA ASP A 556 21.89 -6.98 13.49
C ASP A 556 20.63 -7.61 14.11
N ILE A 557 19.47 -7.51 13.45
CA ILE A 557 18.25 -8.23 13.87
C ILE A 557 18.52 -9.73 13.91
N THR A 558 19.10 -10.27 12.83
CA THR A 558 19.33 -11.72 12.70
C THR A 558 20.30 -12.22 13.77
N ALA A 559 21.38 -11.49 14.03
CA ALA A 559 22.35 -11.81 15.08
C ALA A 559 21.74 -11.68 16.48
N GLY A 560 20.94 -10.63 16.71
CA GLY A 560 20.31 -10.31 17.98
C GLY A 560 19.11 -11.19 18.34
N ASN A 561 18.62 -12.03 17.43
CA ASN A 561 17.57 -13.01 17.71
C ASN A 561 18.06 -14.21 18.52
N ASN A 562 19.37 -14.41 18.64
CA ASN A 562 19.95 -15.46 19.47
C ASN A 562 19.66 -15.19 20.95
N GLY A 563 18.98 -16.11 21.63
CA GLY A 563 18.64 -16.00 23.05
C GLY A 563 17.39 -15.17 23.37
N LYS A 564 16.72 -14.59 22.37
CA LYS A 564 15.41 -13.95 22.57
C LYS A 564 14.28 -14.97 22.60
N GLU A 565 13.34 -14.77 23.51
CA GLU A 565 12.11 -15.55 23.61
C GLU A 565 11.14 -15.25 22.46
N ILE A 566 11.07 -13.98 22.04
CA ILE A 566 10.31 -13.51 20.89
C ILE A 566 11.30 -12.86 19.93
N LYS A 567 11.39 -13.42 18.72
CA LYS A 567 12.34 -13.02 17.68
C LYS A 567 11.71 -11.99 16.76
N GLU A 568 12.53 -11.03 16.34
CA GLU A 568 12.18 -10.05 15.31
C GLU A 568 12.45 -10.58 13.90
N TYR A 569 11.80 -10.00 12.91
CA TYR A 569 11.97 -10.38 11.50
C TYR A 569 12.78 -9.32 10.75
N PRO A 570 13.78 -9.70 9.93
CA PRO A 570 14.41 -8.75 9.04
C PRO A 570 13.38 -8.20 8.05
N PHE A 571 13.54 -6.94 7.65
CA PHE A 571 12.64 -6.24 6.75
C PHE A 571 13.41 -5.80 5.51
N GLU A 572 13.11 -6.44 4.38
CA GLU A 572 13.87 -6.33 3.12
C GLU A 572 13.09 -5.64 1.99
N TRP A 573 11.79 -5.41 2.17
CA TRP A 573 10.90 -4.92 1.11
C TRP A 573 11.15 -3.46 0.69
N LEU A 574 11.89 -2.68 1.49
CA LEU A 574 12.33 -1.33 1.15
C LEU A 574 13.84 -1.22 0.88
N LEU A 575 14.53 -2.33 0.66
CA LEU A 575 15.84 -2.25 0.00
C LEU A 575 15.66 -1.51 -1.34
N PRO A 576 16.48 -0.51 -1.68
CA PRO A 576 16.32 0.28 -2.90
C PRO A 576 16.18 -0.54 -4.19
N GLU A 577 16.79 -1.72 -4.27
CA GLU A 577 16.66 -2.66 -5.39
C GLU A 577 15.25 -3.28 -5.53
N ASN A 578 14.49 -3.36 -4.44
CA ASN A 578 13.12 -3.88 -4.39
C ASN A 578 12.05 -2.78 -4.53
N VAL A 579 12.46 -1.51 -4.47
CA VAL A 579 11.57 -0.35 -4.67
C VAL A 579 11.61 0.04 -6.14
N LEU A 580 10.48 0.08 -6.83
CA LEU A 580 10.45 0.45 -8.25
C LEU A 580 10.27 1.96 -8.45
N ASN A 581 10.64 2.46 -9.64
CA ASN A 581 10.43 3.88 -9.95
C ASN A 581 8.94 4.26 -10.01
N SER A 582 8.09 3.39 -10.53
CA SER A 582 6.69 3.70 -10.82
C SER A 582 5.71 2.67 -10.28
N ILE A 583 4.44 3.06 -10.26
CA ILE A 583 3.32 2.13 -10.09
C ILE A 583 3.19 1.31 -11.38
N ASN A 584 3.61 0.05 -11.33
CA ASN A 584 3.52 -0.88 -12.44
C ASN A 584 3.21 -2.28 -11.91
N VAL A 585 2.15 -2.86 -12.45
CA VAL A 585 1.66 -4.21 -12.15
C VAL A 585 1.10 -4.83 -13.43
#